data_AF-A0A257L6X3-F1
#
_entry.id   AF-A0A257L6X3-F1
#
_cell.length_a   1.000
_cell.length_b   1.000
_cell.length_c   1.000
_cell.angle_alpha   90.00
_cell.angle_beta   90.00
_cell.angle_gamma   90.00
#
_symmetry.space_group_name_H-M   'P 1'
#
loop_
_entity.id
_entity.type
_entity.pdbx_description
1 polymer ?
#
loop_
_entity_poly.entity_id
_entity_poly.type
_entity_poly.pdbx_seq_one_letter_code
_entity_poly.pdbx_strand_id
1 'polypeptide(L)'
;MRQILILLSLLILGCSTQQSENNIDQKEISDIKKAFESWTKSEISKGNFFAMDSCNGDYYMRKDSLGLESVFGYAVPDDSSEINYYYANLNGDTKKDALITFTPYQCDGGNASMWVQYQVLVLSQGDSYLVDDSYFERFDTAPGLFQLDSVAPKAVFGTYFEFAEKDGRCCPSITKPIKIDLEKNEFTYSNR
;
A
#
# COMPACT_ATOMS: atom_id res chain seq x y z
N MET A 1 4.35 -46.56 -58.83
CA MET A 1 5.00 -45.27 -59.11
C MET A 1 4.21 -44.16 -58.44
N ARG A 2 4.88 -43.41 -57.55
CA ARG A 2 4.60 -42.05 -57.03
C ARG A 2 3.21 -41.80 -56.40
N GLN A 3 3.07 -41.80 -55.07
CA GLN A 3 3.41 -40.71 -54.13
C GLN A 3 2.97 -39.32 -54.63
N ILE A 4 2.03 -38.69 -53.91
CA ILE A 4 2.11 -37.32 -53.36
C ILE A 4 0.99 -37.22 -52.31
N LEU A 5 1.40 -37.19 -51.05
CA LEU A 5 0.59 -36.95 -49.86
C LEU A 5 1.34 -35.83 -49.13
N ILE A 6 0.95 -34.57 -49.35
CA ILE A 6 1.59 -33.41 -48.71
C ILE A 6 0.51 -32.37 -48.39
N LEU A 7 0.67 -31.74 -47.22
CA LEU A 7 -0.01 -30.56 -46.68
C LEU A 7 -1.40 -30.85 -46.09
N LEU A 8 -1.68 -30.60 -44.82
CA LEU A 8 -1.43 -29.32 -44.15
C LEU A 8 -1.39 -29.54 -42.61
N SER A 9 -0.20 -29.74 -42.04
CA SER A 9 0.05 -29.69 -40.60
C SER A 9 0.39 -28.25 -40.19
N LEU A 10 -0.64 -27.42 -40.07
CA LEU A 10 -0.56 -26.09 -39.45
C LEU A 10 -1.36 -26.09 -38.15
N LEU A 11 -0.81 -25.41 -37.14
CA LEU A 11 -1.38 -25.06 -35.83
C LEU A 11 -0.98 -25.95 -34.65
N ILE A 12 0.32 -25.97 -34.32
CA ILE A 12 0.78 -26.21 -32.94
C ILE A 12 1.89 -25.19 -32.61
N LEU A 13 1.54 -23.90 -32.57
CA LEU A 13 2.45 -22.83 -32.14
C LEU A 13 1.69 -21.80 -31.28
N GLY A 14 1.01 -22.28 -30.23
CA GLY A 14 0.28 -21.39 -29.33
C GLY A 14 0.08 -22.03 -27.96
N CYS A 15 1.14 -22.11 -27.15
CA CYS A 15 1.02 -22.40 -25.72
C CYS A 15 2.30 -22.11 -24.89
N SER A 16 3.12 -21.11 -25.24
CA SER A 16 4.31 -20.75 -24.45
C SER A 16 4.28 -19.33 -23.85
N THR A 17 3.38 -18.45 -24.30
CA THR A 17 3.35 -17.05 -23.86
C THR A 17 2.87 -16.89 -22.41
N GLN A 18 1.95 -17.74 -21.96
CA GLN A 18 1.28 -17.60 -20.67
C GLN A 18 2.21 -17.87 -19.45
N GLN A 19 3.27 -18.67 -19.63
CA GLN A 19 4.22 -18.95 -18.54
C GLN A 19 5.19 -17.79 -18.30
N SER A 20 5.52 -17.01 -19.34
CA SER A 20 6.40 -15.85 -19.21
C SER A 20 5.72 -14.69 -18.47
N GLU A 21 4.45 -14.42 -18.77
CA GLU A 21 3.68 -13.37 -18.11
C GLU A 21 3.50 -13.64 -16.62
N ASN A 22 3.15 -14.88 -16.25
CA ASN A 22 3.03 -15.29 -14.84
C ASN A 22 4.35 -15.12 -14.05
N ASN A 23 5.49 -15.41 -14.67
CA ASN A 23 6.80 -15.27 -14.01
C ASN A 23 7.20 -13.80 -13.80
N ILE A 24 6.91 -12.94 -14.77
CA ILE A 24 7.15 -11.49 -14.65
C ILE A 24 6.27 -10.94 -13.52
N ASP A 25 4.99 -11.32 -13.50
CA ASP A 25 4.03 -10.87 -12.50
C ASP A 25 4.46 -11.23 -11.07
N GLN A 26 4.92 -12.47 -10.86
CA GLN A 26 5.43 -12.92 -9.56
C GLN A 26 6.72 -12.21 -9.16
N LYS A 27 7.61 -11.93 -10.10
CA LYS A 27 8.86 -11.20 -9.84
C LYS A 27 8.56 -9.77 -9.39
N GLU A 28 7.71 -9.05 -10.12
CA GLU A 28 7.33 -7.67 -9.78
C GLU A 28 6.68 -7.60 -8.38
N ILE A 29 5.74 -8.51 -8.09
CA ILE A 29 5.15 -8.62 -6.74
C ILE A 29 6.22 -8.86 -5.67
N SER A 30 7.18 -9.76 -5.93
CA SER A 30 8.26 -10.04 -4.97
C SER A 30 9.16 -8.82 -4.74
N ASP A 31 9.46 -8.06 -5.79
CA ASP A 31 10.34 -6.90 -5.70
C ASP A 31 9.65 -5.72 -4.99
N ILE A 32 8.35 -5.52 -5.21
CA ILE A 32 7.51 -4.58 -4.45
C ILE A 32 7.56 -4.90 -2.96
N LYS A 33 7.33 -6.17 -2.58
CA LYS A 33 7.37 -6.59 -1.17
C LYS A 33 8.72 -6.34 -0.52
N LYS A 34 9.82 -6.64 -1.23
CA LYS A 34 11.18 -6.35 -0.73
C LYS A 34 11.43 -4.86 -0.55
N ALA A 35 10.91 -4.01 -1.44
CA ALA A 35 11.02 -2.57 -1.31
C ALA A 35 10.29 -2.08 -0.04
N PHE A 36 9.07 -2.57 0.19
CA PHE A 36 8.32 -2.29 1.41
C PHE A 36 9.02 -2.80 2.68
N GLU A 37 9.51 -4.04 2.70
CA GLU A 37 10.27 -4.59 3.84
C GLU A 37 11.54 -3.78 4.14
N SER A 38 12.22 -3.29 3.10
CA SER A 38 13.42 -2.44 3.24
C SER A 38 13.06 -1.07 3.81
N TRP A 39 11.95 -0.49 3.36
CA TRP A 39 11.39 0.74 3.92
C TRP A 39 11.03 0.55 5.40
N THR A 40 10.30 -0.51 5.77
CA THR A 40 9.93 -0.78 7.18
C THR A 40 11.16 -0.86 8.09
N LYS A 41 12.21 -1.58 7.66
CA LYS A 41 13.49 -1.65 8.40
C LYS A 41 14.15 -0.28 8.54
N SER A 42 14.11 0.54 7.48
CA SER A 42 14.62 1.91 7.51
C SER A 42 13.84 2.76 8.51
N GLU A 43 12.50 2.73 8.49
CA GLU A 43 11.66 3.54 9.37
C GLU A 43 11.79 3.13 10.85
N ILE A 44 11.98 1.83 11.12
CA ILE A 44 12.34 1.35 12.47
C ILE A 44 13.73 1.89 12.88
N SER A 45 14.71 1.86 11.98
CA SER A 45 16.08 2.33 12.28
C SER A 45 16.15 3.84 12.54
N LYS A 46 15.28 4.63 11.90
CA LYS A 46 15.11 6.07 12.14
C LYS A 46 14.32 6.38 13.41
N GLY A 47 13.68 5.38 14.02
CA GLY A 47 12.84 5.56 15.20
C GLY A 47 11.43 6.08 14.91
N ASN A 48 10.97 6.07 13.65
CA ASN A 48 9.61 6.46 13.29
C ASN A 48 8.61 5.38 13.75
N PHE A 49 8.99 4.11 13.61
CA PHE A 49 8.29 2.95 14.18
C PHE A 49 9.15 2.20 15.20
N PHE A 50 8.49 1.48 16.10
CA PHE A 50 9.12 0.45 16.91
C PHE A 50 9.14 -0.88 16.14
N ALA A 51 10.15 -1.70 16.43
CA ALA A 51 10.08 -3.11 16.06
C ALA A 51 8.93 -3.78 16.80
N MET A 52 8.20 -4.66 16.12
CA MET A 52 6.98 -5.27 16.67
C MET A 52 7.26 -6.12 17.92
N ASP A 53 8.42 -6.79 17.98
CA ASP A 53 8.90 -7.54 19.16
C ASP A 53 9.09 -6.65 20.41
N SER A 54 9.26 -5.35 20.19
CA SER A 54 9.48 -4.32 21.20
C SER A 54 8.23 -3.46 21.41
N CYS A 55 7.13 -3.71 20.68
CA CYS A 55 5.90 -2.94 20.77
C CYS A 55 5.09 -3.33 22.02
N ASN A 56 5.42 -2.72 23.14
CA ASN A 56 4.70 -2.87 24.41
C ASN A 56 4.81 -1.60 25.27
N GLY A 57 3.92 -1.49 26.26
CA GLY A 57 3.81 -0.30 27.11
C GLY A 57 5.10 0.04 27.85
N ASP A 58 5.82 -0.97 28.37
CA ASP A 58 7.08 -0.74 29.10
C ASP A 58 8.16 -0.17 28.18
N TYR A 59 8.25 -0.66 26.94
CA TYR A 59 9.19 -0.15 25.95
C TYR A 59 8.84 1.29 25.56
N TYR A 60 7.54 1.56 25.29
CA TYR A 60 7.04 2.90 24.99
C TYR A 60 7.36 3.91 26.10
N MET A 61 7.14 3.54 27.37
CA MET A 61 7.42 4.42 28.51
C MET A 61 8.90 4.77 28.68
N ARG A 62 9.81 4.00 28.06
CA ARG A 62 11.26 4.25 28.09
C ARG A 62 11.78 4.95 26.84
N LYS A 63 10.93 5.27 25.85
CA LYS A 63 11.38 5.75 24.52
C LYS A 63 12.35 6.94 24.59
N ASP A 64 12.10 7.90 25.47
CA ASP A 64 12.97 9.08 25.66
C ASP A 64 14.34 8.69 26.22
N SER A 65 14.39 7.74 27.16
CA SER A 65 15.65 7.23 27.72
C SER A 65 16.45 6.37 26.73
N LEU A 66 15.77 5.85 25.70
CA LEU A 66 16.36 5.09 24.60
C LEU A 66 16.75 5.99 23.42
N GLY A 67 16.47 7.29 23.48
CA GLY A 67 16.72 8.23 22.38
C GLY A 67 15.85 7.98 21.15
N LEU A 68 14.66 7.40 21.33
CA LEU A 68 13.73 7.11 20.23
C LEU A 68 12.76 8.28 20.05
N GLU A 69 12.66 8.77 18.81
CA GLU A 69 11.84 9.94 18.47
C GLU A 69 10.41 9.60 18.03
N SER A 70 9.97 8.34 18.11
CA SER A 70 8.61 7.96 17.66
C SER A 70 7.56 8.82 18.38
N VAL A 71 6.89 9.65 17.59
CA VAL A 71 5.91 10.65 18.08
C VAL A 71 4.69 9.96 18.66
N PHE A 72 4.32 8.79 18.12
CA PHE A 72 3.08 8.10 18.46
C PHE A 72 3.27 6.69 19.07
N GLY A 73 4.50 6.16 19.09
CA GLY A 73 4.75 4.84 19.64
C GLY A 73 4.07 3.73 18.84
N TYR A 74 4.23 3.78 17.52
CA TYR A 74 3.60 2.83 16.60
C TYR A 74 4.58 1.75 16.14
N ALA A 75 4.04 0.58 15.78
CA ALA A 75 4.75 -0.46 15.06
C ALA A 75 4.01 -0.84 13.77
N VAL A 76 4.76 -1.27 12.76
CA VAL A 76 4.19 -1.88 11.55
C VAL A 76 3.81 -3.33 11.89
N PRO A 77 2.63 -3.82 11.47
CA PRO A 77 2.26 -5.23 11.67
C PRO A 77 3.28 -6.20 11.06
N ASP A 78 3.66 -7.24 11.80
CA ASP A 78 4.51 -8.32 11.29
C ASP A 78 3.67 -9.39 10.54
N ASP A 79 2.37 -9.48 10.83
CA ASP A 79 1.47 -10.39 10.10
C ASP A 79 1.10 -9.79 8.73
N SER A 80 1.51 -10.49 7.68
CA SER A 80 1.15 -10.16 6.30
C SER A 80 -0.35 -10.10 6.04
N SER A 81 -1.20 -10.71 6.88
CA SER A 81 -2.66 -10.64 6.77
C SER A 81 -3.23 -9.28 7.20
N GLU A 82 -2.47 -8.50 7.95
CA GLU A 82 -2.83 -7.15 8.43
C GLU A 82 -2.29 -6.05 7.50
N ILE A 83 -1.53 -6.42 6.47
CA ILE A 83 -0.99 -5.52 5.46
C ILE A 83 -1.70 -5.78 4.14
N ASN A 84 -2.44 -4.79 3.65
CA ASN A 84 -3.12 -4.87 2.38
C ASN A 84 -2.20 -4.43 1.25
N TYR A 85 -2.20 -5.19 0.16
CA TYR A 85 -1.45 -4.87 -1.06
C TYR A 85 -2.42 -4.76 -2.23
N TYR A 86 -2.43 -3.59 -2.86
CA TYR A 86 -3.26 -3.30 -4.03
C TYR A 86 -2.38 -2.99 -5.22
N TYR A 87 -2.42 -3.84 -6.24
CA TYR A 87 -1.51 -3.77 -7.38
C TYR A 87 -2.18 -3.17 -8.62
N ALA A 88 -1.51 -2.21 -9.26
CA ALA A 88 -1.86 -1.64 -10.56
C ALA A 88 -0.65 -0.93 -11.16
N ASN A 89 -0.75 -0.46 -12.39
CA ASN A 89 0.20 0.51 -12.94
C ASN A 89 -0.21 1.92 -12.48
N LEU A 90 0.46 2.45 -11.47
CA LEU A 90 0.09 3.69 -10.80
C LEU A 90 0.84 4.91 -11.34
N ASN A 91 2.05 4.72 -11.90
CA ASN A 91 2.87 5.80 -12.44
C ASN A 91 2.81 5.93 -13.97
N GLY A 92 2.06 5.06 -14.66
CA GLY A 92 1.85 5.12 -16.10
C GLY A 92 2.93 4.45 -16.95
N ASP A 93 3.81 3.64 -16.37
CA ASP A 93 4.82 2.87 -17.10
C ASP A 93 4.24 1.54 -17.66
N THR A 94 5.01 0.44 -17.70
CA THR A 94 4.49 -0.89 -18.08
C THR A 94 4.62 -1.93 -16.97
N LYS A 95 5.09 -1.54 -15.79
CA LYS A 95 5.35 -2.42 -14.65
C LYS A 95 4.21 -2.30 -13.65
N LYS A 96 4.08 -3.32 -12.81
CA LYS A 96 3.19 -3.28 -11.67
C LYS A 96 3.81 -2.43 -10.56
N ASP A 97 2.97 -1.60 -9.95
CA ASP A 97 3.19 -0.83 -8.72
C ASP A 97 2.27 -1.35 -7.62
N ALA A 98 2.39 -0.79 -6.41
CA ALA A 98 1.44 -1.05 -5.35
C ALA A 98 1.10 0.18 -4.51
N LEU A 99 -0.17 0.22 -4.07
CA LEU A 99 -0.56 0.85 -2.82
C LEU A 99 -0.50 -0.21 -1.73
N ILE A 100 0.18 0.09 -0.64
CA ILE A 100 0.24 -0.74 0.56
C ILE A 100 -0.41 0.02 1.69
N THR A 101 -1.37 -0.60 2.37
CA THR A 101 -2.03 0.01 3.52
C THR A 101 -2.05 -0.90 4.73
N PHE A 102 -1.95 -0.32 5.92
CA PHE A 102 -2.06 -1.04 7.18
C PHE A 102 -2.50 -0.10 8.30
N THR A 103 -3.15 -0.66 9.33
CA THR A 103 -3.36 0.03 10.59
C THR A 103 -2.16 -0.25 11.49
N PRO A 104 -1.50 0.77 12.04
CA PRO A 104 -0.33 0.57 12.87
C PRO A 104 -0.75 0.00 14.24
N TYR A 105 0.12 -0.84 14.81
CA TYR A 105 -0.02 -1.25 16.20
C TYR A 105 0.33 -0.11 17.13
N GLN A 106 -0.53 0.14 18.12
CA GLN A 106 -0.30 1.15 19.14
C GLN A 106 0.39 0.54 20.37
N CYS A 107 1.66 0.88 20.57
CA CYS A 107 2.50 0.22 21.56
C CYS A 107 2.28 0.73 23.00
N ASP A 108 1.57 1.85 23.20
CA ASP A 108 1.24 2.38 24.53
C ASP A 108 0.01 1.69 25.16
N GLY A 109 -0.63 0.75 24.47
CA GLY A 109 -1.83 0.04 24.93
C GLY A 109 -3.15 0.79 24.70
N GLY A 110 -3.13 1.93 24.02
CA GLY A 110 -4.32 2.66 23.60
C GLY A 110 -4.99 2.11 22.34
N ASN A 111 -5.98 2.84 21.82
CA ASN A 111 -6.76 2.49 20.63
C ASN A 111 -7.03 3.71 19.72
N ALA A 112 -6.16 4.73 19.80
CA ALA A 112 -6.24 5.92 18.96
C ALA A 112 -5.93 5.60 17.49
N SER A 113 -5.15 4.55 17.23
CA SER A 113 -4.80 4.13 15.86
C SER A 113 -5.96 3.50 15.08
N MET A 114 -7.12 3.23 15.68
CA MET A 114 -8.21 2.50 15.01
C MET A 114 -8.75 3.16 13.73
N TRP A 115 -8.57 4.48 13.61
CA TRP A 115 -8.92 5.25 12.41
C TRP A 115 -7.70 5.65 11.58
N VAL A 116 -6.49 5.32 12.04
CA VAL A 116 -5.24 5.60 11.34
C VAL A 116 -4.99 4.48 10.34
N GLN A 117 -4.76 4.87 9.10
CA GLN A 117 -4.29 3.98 8.05
C GLN A 117 -3.02 4.58 7.46
N TYR A 118 -1.89 3.89 7.59
CA TYR A 118 -0.69 4.23 6.85
C TYR A 118 -0.86 3.82 5.39
N GLN A 119 -0.40 4.66 4.48
CA GLN A 119 -0.57 4.51 3.04
C GLN A 119 0.78 4.71 2.38
N VAL A 120 1.33 3.65 1.81
CA VAL A 120 2.67 3.64 1.24
C VAL A 120 2.55 3.30 -0.25
N LEU A 121 3.02 4.18 -1.12
CA LEU A 121 3.16 3.90 -2.54
C LEU A 121 4.50 3.25 -2.81
N VAL A 122 4.49 2.16 -3.57
CA VAL A 122 5.68 1.51 -4.10
C VAL A 122 5.60 1.58 -5.62
N LEU A 123 6.41 2.45 -6.21
CA LEU A 123 6.37 2.80 -7.64
C LEU A 123 7.62 2.27 -8.33
N SER A 124 7.46 1.66 -9.49
CA SER A 124 8.55 1.28 -10.35
C SER A 124 9.35 2.52 -10.80
N GLN A 125 10.67 2.35 -10.88
CA GLN A 125 11.58 3.38 -11.38
C GLN A 125 12.80 2.71 -12.02
N GLY A 126 12.81 2.64 -13.36
CA GLY A 126 13.83 1.88 -14.08
C GLY A 126 13.77 0.41 -13.68
N ASP A 127 14.88 -0.14 -13.19
CA ASP A 127 14.99 -1.53 -12.73
C ASP A 127 14.76 -1.71 -11.22
N SER A 128 14.30 -0.68 -10.53
CA SER A 128 14.08 -0.64 -9.08
C SER A 128 12.68 -0.17 -8.72
N TYR A 129 12.40 -0.14 -7.42
CA TYR A 129 11.17 0.41 -6.86
C TYR A 129 11.49 1.52 -5.85
N LEU A 130 10.81 2.65 -6.01
CA LEU A 130 10.80 3.78 -5.08
C LEU A 130 9.64 3.61 -4.11
N VAL A 131 9.88 3.89 -2.83
CA VAL A 131 8.84 3.92 -1.80
C VAL A 131 8.54 5.38 -1.43
N ASP A 132 7.27 5.78 -1.52
CA ASP A 132 6.76 7.09 -1.13
C ASP A 132 5.61 6.93 -0.12
N ASP A 133 5.92 7.17 1.15
CA ASP A 133 5.00 7.12 2.30
C ASP A 133 4.40 8.48 2.64
N SER A 134 4.79 9.53 1.92
CA SER A 134 4.36 10.92 2.15
C SER A 134 3.38 11.42 1.08
N TYR A 135 3.24 10.69 -0.03
CA TYR A 135 2.48 11.14 -1.20
C TYR A 135 1.08 11.67 -0.83
N PHE A 136 0.36 10.93 0.02
CA PHE A 136 -1.04 11.24 0.37
C PHE A 136 -1.21 12.36 1.39
N GLU A 137 -0.14 12.79 2.08
CA GLU A 137 -0.19 13.93 3.01
C GLU A 137 -0.64 15.22 2.30
N ARG A 138 -0.39 15.33 0.98
CA ARG A 138 -0.86 16.47 0.17
C ARG A 138 -2.38 16.60 0.09
N PHE A 139 -3.11 15.51 0.36
CA PHE A 139 -4.56 15.46 0.37
C PHE A 139 -5.13 15.46 1.79
N ASP A 140 -4.28 15.61 2.81
CA ASP A 140 -4.72 15.74 4.19
C ASP A 140 -5.45 17.08 4.36
N THR A 141 -6.78 17.02 4.22
CA THR A 141 -7.68 18.14 4.40
C THR A 141 -8.40 18.00 5.73
N ALA A 142 -8.19 18.95 6.65
CA ALA A 142 -8.96 18.99 7.90
C ALA A 142 -10.47 19.13 7.61
N PRO A 143 -11.38 18.45 8.35
CA PRO A 143 -11.19 17.63 9.56
C PRO A 143 -11.36 16.10 9.36
N GLY A 144 -11.20 15.59 8.14
CA GLY A 144 -11.46 14.18 7.85
C GLY A 144 -10.22 13.31 7.76
N LEU A 145 -10.45 12.02 7.55
CA LEU A 145 -9.43 10.99 7.31
C LEU A 145 -9.87 10.12 6.14
N PHE A 146 -8.92 9.58 5.38
CA PHE A 146 -9.21 8.66 4.28
C PHE A 146 -8.66 7.27 4.59
N GLN A 147 -9.44 6.26 4.23
CA GLN A 147 -8.99 4.87 4.16
C GLN A 147 -9.05 4.43 2.70
N LEU A 148 -7.88 4.15 2.14
CA LEU A 148 -7.71 3.70 0.76
C LEU A 148 -7.79 2.17 0.72
N ASP A 149 -8.56 1.64 -0.24
CA ASP A 149 -8.97 0.23 -0.25
C ASP A 149 -8.86 -0.43 -1.63
N SER A 150 -8.50 0.31 -2.67
CA SER A 150 -8.40 -0.22 -4.02
C SER A 150 -7.65 0.71 -4.96
N VAL A 151 -7.18 0.13 -6.08
CA VAL A 151 -6.42 0.84 -7.12
C VAL A 151 -6.94 0.50 -8.51
N ALA A 152 -6.70 1.41 -9.44
CA ALA A 152 -6.79 1.18 -10.88
C ALA A 152 -5.60 1.88 -11.55
N PRO A 153 -5.36 1.69 -12.86
CA PRO A 153 -4.29 2.41 -13.52
C PRO A 153 -4.36 3.92 -13.27
N LYS A 154 -3.28 4.49 -12.73
CA LYS A 154 -3.14 5.91 -12.35
C LYS A 154 -4.16 6.43 -11.32
N ALA A 155 -4.85 5.58 -10.58
CA ALA A 155 -5.88 6.00 -9.65
C ALA A 155 -5.93 5.15 -8.38
N VAL A 156 -6.23 5.81 -7.26
CA VAL A 156 -6.48 5.17 -5.97
C VAL A 156 -7.88 5.55 -5.49
N PHE A 157 -8.53 4.62 -4.79
CA PHE A 157 -9.87 4.81 -4.28
C PHE A 157 -9.96 4.43 -2.81
N GLY A 158 -10.99 4.94 -2.17
CA GLY A 158 -11.24 4.66 -0.77
C GLY A 158 -12.47 5.37 -0.27
N THR A 159 -12.52 5.53 1.05
CA THR A 159 -13.57 6.25 1.75
C THR A 159 -12.97 7.38 2.58
N TYR A 160 -13.53 8.57 2.43
CA TYR A 160 -13.31 9.71 3.32
C TYR A 160 -14.32 9.67 4.45
N PHE A 161 -13.82 9.86 5.68
CA PHE A 161 -14.57 9.88 6.91
C PHE A 161 -14.42 11.24 7.59
N GLU A 162 -15.53 11.79 8.08
CA GLU A 162 -15.54 13.04 8.81
C GLU A 162 -16.46 12.95 10.02
N PHE A 163 -16.04 13.58 11.12
CA PHE A 163 -16.79 13.66 12.36
C PHE A 163 -17.64 14.92 12.36
N ALA A 164 -18.96 14.76 12.37
CA ALA A 164 -19.88 15.85 12.62
C ALA A 164 -19.75 16.34 14.08
N GLU A 165 -20.19 17.57 14.36
CA GLU A 165 -20.12 18.18 15.70
C GLU A 165 -20.79 17.33 16.81
N LYS A 166 -21.79 16.52 16.43
CA LYS A 166 -22.55 15.65 17.34
C LYS A 166 -21.99 14.22 17.43
N ASP A 167 -20.96 13.90 16.67
CA ASP A 167 -20.41 12.55 16.66
C ASP A 167 -19.68 12.29 17.98
N GLY A 168 -19.87 11.07 18.50
CA GLY A 168 -18.96 10.57 19.52
C GLY A 168 -17.55 10.49 18.93
N ARG A 169 -16.52 10.76 19.75
CA ARG A 169 -15.10 10.73 19.33
C ARG A 169 -14.62 9.38 18.75
N CYS A 170 -15.48 8.36 18.72
CA CYS A 170 -15.21 7.03 18.18
C CYS A 170 -15.69 6.80 16.75
N CYS A 171 -16.64 7.59 16.26
CA CYS A 171 -17.58 7.10 15.25
C CYS A 171 -17.97 8.20 14.25
N PRO A 172 -17.26 8.33 13.12
CA PRO A 172 -17.59 9.33 12.10
C PRO A 172 -18.94 9.00 11.44
N SER A 173 -19.80 9.99 11.28
CA SER A 173 -21.12 9.85 10.63
C SER A 173 -21.14 10.25 9.16
N ILE A 174 -20.13 11.01 8.70
CA ILE A 174 -20.02 11.44 7.32
C ILE A 174 -19.05 10.52 6.61
N THR A 175 -19.55 9.76 5.63
CA THR A 175 -18.76 8.86 4.79
C THR A 175 -18.98 9.19 3.32
N LYS A 176 -17.89 9.42 2.58
CA LYS A 176 -17.96 9.72 1.14
C LYS A 176 -16.94 8.86 0.39
N PRO A 177 -17.33 8.13 -0.66
CA PRO A 177 -16.35 7.43 -1.48
C PRO A 177 -15.49 8.45 -2.24
N ILE A 178 -14.20 8.19 -2.36
CA ILE A 178 -13.23 9.10 -2.96
C ILE A 178 -12.45 8.43 -4.09
N LYS A 179 -11.93 9.27 -4.99
CA LYS A 179 -10.94 8.92 -5.99
C LYS A 179 -9.80 9.94 -5.93
N ILE A 180 -8.57 9.43 -5.90
CA ILE A 180 -7.34 10.19 -6.08
C ILE A 180 -6.77 9.83 -7.45
N ASP A 181 -6.68 10.82 -8.34
CA ASP A 181 -6.03 10.71 -9.65
C ASP A 181 -4.55 11.04 -9.51
N LEU A 182 -3.68 10.04 -9.70
CA LEU A 182 -2.25 10.17 -9.44
C LEU A 182 -1.53 11.01 -10.51
N GLU A 183 -2.00 10.93 -11.75
CA GLU A 183 -1.43 11.71 -12.86
C GLU A 183 -1.77 13.19 -12.72
N LYS A 184 -3.01 13.49 -12.34
CA LYS A 184 -3.46 14.88 -12.17
C LYS A 184 -3.17 15.47 -10.80
N ASN A 185 -2.82 14.65 -9.81
CA ASN A 185 -2.75 15.02 -8.40
C ASN A 185 -4.09 15.62 -7.91
N GLU A 186 -5.20 14.99 -8.27
CA GLU A 186 -6.55 15.50 -7.96
C GLU A 186 -7.32 14.55 -7.04
N PHE A 187 -7.92 15.13 -6.00
CA PHE A 187 -8.87 14.47 -5.11
C PHE A 187 -10.31 14.80 -5.53
N THR A 188 -11.16 13.78 -5.61
CA THR A 188 -12.59 13.95 -5.94
C THR A 188 -13.48 13.04 -5.11
N TYR A 189 -14.67 13.50 -4.76
CA TYR A 189 -15.75 12.62 -4.31
C TYR A 189 -16.28 11.83 -5.51
N SER A 190 -16.42 10.52 -5.35
CA SER A 190 -16.88 9.62 -6.41
C SER A 190 -18.33 9.16 -6.17
N ASN A 191 -18.95 8.56 -7.18
CA ASN A 191 -20.28 7.93 -7.07
C ASN A 191 -20.16 6.39 -7.09
N ARG A 192 -19.03 5.86 -6.59
CA ARG A 192 -18.80 4.41 -6.55
C ARG A 192 -19.86 3.69 -5.71
#